data_AF-A0A847LFK2-F1
#
_entry.id   AF-A0A847LFK2-F1
#
_cell.length_a   1.000
_cell.length_b   1.000
_cell.length_c   1.000
_cell.angle_alpha   90.00
_cell.angle_beta   90.00
_cell.angle_gamma   90.00
#
_symmetry.space_group_name_H-M   'P 1'
#
loop_
_entity.id
_entity.type
_entity.pdbx_description
1 polymer ?
#
loop_
_entity_poly.entity_id
_entity_poly.type
_entity_poly.pdbx_seq_one_letter_code
_entity_poly.pdbx_strand_id
1 'polypeptide(L)'
;MKPTPRPTRLPRAAAAIPHPTDTSSEGLPPCRHGWRRGTLVSRMAKGSFRLALLLAALRLLLPATAAMAAPPLGDRFEIALTPEEIAKAKKIADQYLKKKPAGDSDVSTGTGDGGGDEDGGSGDGDGGGDGDGDSSGGDSSSTGSGDSGGPAPAGVPKTPTSGESSPSLPGDSIDSQPAGDSQPAKKKIDPADLMFAQAHMKLAKRAFANKNMDKAKDELKQIFDRVSDLAEARFMRAVIAAKEKDFLEAWRHIDIAQKSAPDNAKVKEFVDRLQKASPKPDVIPDAAPAARPAPTFAAQVAANGLELLFAEKVAAGKVTAAAVTGFAGQDGKVKARLLLEGSAALDAAEVKKSLESLLGGPAGEPKAASEGKTLEFEVEIAGQPLQNPKVTAVSGLGDFLKGVSEETDVAIQDSSETDPDADKHQTGTYTVAAKDIKTLNDFLQKIAPHCVGFEITRFYATTFASKAIWKGELKVVFLVP
;
A
#
# COMPACT_ATOMS: atom_id res chain seq x y z
N MET A 1 40.02 -52.29 27.04
CA MET A 1 39.96 -53.26 25.92
C MET A 1 38.54 -53.28 25.35
N LYS A 2 38.33 -53.60 24.07
CA LYS A 2 36.99 -53.98 23.54
C LYS A 2 36.67 -55.43 23.96
N PRO A 3 35.40 -55.84 24.08
CA PRO A 3 34.74 -56.39 22.91
C PRO A 3 33.27 -55.95 22.68
N THR A 4 32.91 -55.88 21.40
CA THR A 4 31.56 -55.98 20.82
C THR A 4 31.69 -56.91 19.58
N PRO A 5 30.62 -57.33 18.87
CA PRO A 5 29.17 -57.25 19.14
C PRO A 5 28.45 -58.63 19.00
N ARG A 6 27.11 -58.67 19.15
CA ARG A 6 26.22 -59.38 18.19
C ARG A 6 24.78 -58.83 18.22
N PRO A 7 23.96 -59.07 17.16
CA PRO A 7 22.73 -58.30 16.92
C PRO A 7 21.41 -59.08 17.10
N THR A 8 20.30 -58.34 17.23
CA THR A 8 18.92 -58.84 17.11
C THR A 8 18.32 -58.43 15.75
N ARG A 9 17.52 -59.30 15.12
CA ARG A 9 16.92 -59.08 13.79
C ARG A 9 15.45 -58.60 13.85
N LEU A 10 15.02 -57.99 12.74
CA LEU A 10 13.62 -57.69 12.38
C LEU A 10 12.78 -58.97 12.18
N PRO A 11 11.44 -58.86 12.22
CA PRO A 11 10.63 -58.65 11.00
C PRO A 11 9.97 -57.25 10.99
N ARG A 12 9.66 -56.58 9.88
CA ARG A 12 9.38 -56.95 8.47
C ARG A 12 8.13 -57.81 8.25
N ALA A 13 6.96 -57.19 8.43
CA ALA A 13 5.74 -57.62 7.74
C ALA A 13 5.68 -56.97 6.34
N ALA A 14 5.08 -57.66 5.36
CA ALA A 14 4.80 -57.13 4.03
C ALA A 14 3.55 -57.81 3.46
N ALA A 15 2.64 -57.02 2.90
CA ALA A 15 1.52 -57.45 2.07
C ALA A 15 1.40 -56.39 0.95
N ALA A 16 1.54 -56.69 -0.35
CA ALA A 16 0.95 -57.73 -1.21
C ALA A 16 -0.14 -57.11 -2.09
N ILE A 17 0.25 -56.77 -3.32
CA ILE A 17 -0.61 -56.28 -4.41
C ILE A 17 -1.22 -57.49 -5.12
N PRO A 18 -2.49 -57.42 -5.56
CA PRO A 18 -2.85 -58.04 -6.83
C PRO A 18 -3.74 -57.15 -7.72
N HIS A 19 -3.16 -56.70 -8.84
CA HIS A 19 -3.83 -56.67 -10.16
C HIS A 19 -3.43 -57.97 -10.91
N PRO A 20 -3.96 -58.30 -12.11
CA PRO A 20 -5.06 -57.70 -12.88
C PRO A 20 -6.14 -58.75 -13.27
N THR A 21 -7.13 -58.35 -14.10
CA THR A 21 -7.47 -59.06 -15.36
C THR A 21 -8.39 -58.22 -16.24
N ASP A 22 -8.20 -58.28 -17.56
CA ASP A 22 -9.10 -57.72 -18.57
C ASP A 22 -10.37 -58.57 -18.78
N THR A 23 -11.43 -57.93 -19.30
CA THR A 23 -12.35 -58.56 -20.26
C THR A 23 -12.82 -57.53 -21.27
N SER A 24 -12.90 -57.95 -22.55
CA SER A 24 -13.11 -57.08 -23.71
C SER A 24 -14.50 -57.26 -24.35
N SER A 25 -14.67 -56.67 -25.54
CA SER A 25 -15.64 -56.98 -26.62
C SER A 25 -17.11 -56.52 -26.51
N GLU A 26 -17.44 -55.61 -27.44
CA GLU A 26 -18.60 -55.62 -28.38
C GLU A 26 -20.05 -55.39 -27.87
N GLY A 27 -20.87 -54.67 -28.65
CA GLY A 27 -22.27 -54.37 -28.26
C GLY A 27 -23.08 -53.30 -29.02
N LEU A 28 -22.87 -53.08 -30.32
CA LEU A 28 -23.85 -52.41 -31.23
C LEU A 28 -24.57 -53.51 -32.05
N PRO A 29 -25.76 -53.34 -32.69
CA PRO A 29 -26.25 -52.12 -33.37
C PRO A 29 -27.81 -51.91 -33.20
N PRO A 30 -28.59 -51.24 -34.11
CA PRO A 30 -29.89 -50.60 -33.74
C PRO A 30 -31.16 -51.11 -34.47
N CYS A 31 -32.35 -50.66 -34.00
CA CYS A 31 -33.62 -50.51 -34.74
C CYS A 31 -34.67 -49.75 -33.89
N ARG A 32 -35.87 -49.34 -34.36
CA ARG A 32 -36.33 -48.60 -35.56
C ARG A 32 -37.85 -48.35 -35.41
N HIS A 33 -38.39 -47.27 -36.00
CA HIS A 33 -39.83 -46.90 -36.02
C HIS A 33 -40.44 -46.48 -34.65
N GLY A 34 -41.50 -45.66 -34.58
CA GLY A 34 -42.21 -44.91 -35.63
C GLY A 34 -43.63 -44.47 -35.21
N TRP A 35 -44.31 -43.67 -36.04
CA TRP A 35 -45.63 -43.04 -35.77
C TRP A 35 -45.58 -41.94 -34.66
N ARG A 36 -46.45 -40.93 -34.61
CA ARG A 36 -47.70 -40.64 -35.35
C ARG A 36 -47.82 -39.11 -35.62
N ARG A 37 -48.61 -38.70 -36.62
CA ARG A 37 -48.93 -37.27 -36.88
C ARG A 37 -49.91 -36.72 -35.84
N GLY A 38 -49.78 -35.43 -35.49
CA GLY A 38 -50.76 -34.67 -34.71
C GLY A 38 -50.70 -33.18 -35.04
N THR A 39 -51.64 -32.69 -35.86
CA THR A 39 -51.79 -31.27 -36.20
C THR A 39 -52.71 -30.57 -35.20
N LEU A 40 -52.33 -29.39 -34.70
CA LEU A 40 -53.27 -28.48 -34.06
C LEU A 40 -52.91 -27.01 -34.35
N VAL A 41 -53.91 -26.24 -34.75
CA VAL A 41 -53.76 -24.86 -35.22
C VAL A 41 -54.64 -23.93 -34.39
N SER A 42 -54.05 -22.96 -33.68
CA SER A 42 -54.62 -21.60 -33.53
C SER A 42 -53.80 -20.66 -32.63
N ARG A 43 -53.73 -19.39 -33.07
CA ARG A 43 -53.99 -18.15 -32.30
C ARG A 43 -53.56 -18.13 -30.82
N MET A 44 -52.73 -17.19 -30.38
CA MET A 44 -53.03 -15.75 -30.45
C MET A 44 -51.79 -14.86 -30.53
N ALA A 45 -51.91 -13.75 -31.25
CA ALA A 45 -51.04 -12.58 -31.13
C ALA A 45 -51.90 -11.32 -30.94
N LYS A 46 -51.73 -10.63 -29.80
CA LYS A 46 -52.16 -9.24 -29.47
C LYS A 46 -51.95 -9.01 -27.96
N GLY A 47 -50.84 -8.39 -27.55
CA GLY A 47 -50.53 -8.24 -26.12
C GLY A 47 -49.50 -7.18 -25.69
N SER A 48 -48.93 -6.37 -26.60
CA SER A 48 -47.70 -5.60 -26.28
C SER A 48 -47.79 -4.07 -26.50
N PHE A 49 -48.95 -3.53 -26.89
CA PHE A 49 -49.06 -2.13 -27.37
C PHE A 49 -49.65 -1.11 -26.37
N ARG A 50 -49.92 -1.51 -25.11
CA ARG A 50 -50.51 -0.60 -24.09
C ARG A 50 -49.55 -0.18 -22.96
N LEU A 51 -48.40 -0.81 -22.82
CA LEU A 51 -47.45 -0.47 -21.73
C LEU A 51 -46.58 0.75 -22.09
N ALA A 52 -46.15 0.88 -23.35
CA ALA A 52 -45.29 1.95 -23.81
C ALA A 52 -45.90 3.36 -23.69
N LEU A 53 -47.23 3.48 -23.85
CA LEU A 53 -47.93 4.77 -23.81
C LEU A 53 -48.03 5.34 -22.37
N LEU A 54 -47.99 4.47 -21.35
CA LEU A 54 -48.18 4.87 -19.95
C LEU A 54 -46.91 5.47 -19.33
N LEU A 55 -45.73 5.04 -19.80
CA LEU A 55 -44.42 5.58 -19.39
C LEU A 55 -44.12 6.96 -20.00
N ALA A 56 -44.73 7.32 -21.13
CA ALA A 56 -44.58 8.65 -21.74
C ALA A 56 -45.30 9.75 -20.93
N ALA A 57 -46.44 9.43 -20.29
CA ALA A 57 -47.24 10.38 -19.54
C ALA A 57 -46.61 10.83 -18.22
N LEU A 58 -45.75 10.00 -17.61
CA LEU A 58 -45.19 10.24 -16.27
C LEU A 58 -43.98 11.21 -16.24
N ARG A 59 -43.64 11.84 -17.38
CA ARG A 59 -42.54 12.83 -17.49
C ARG A 59 -42.99 14.29 -17.56
N LEU A 60 -44.29 14.57 -17.43
CA LEU A 60 -44.87 15.90 -17.65
C LEU A 60 -45.37 16.62 -16.38
N LEU A 61 -45.06 16.10 -15.19
CA LEU A 61 -45.47 16.66 -13.89
C LEU A 61 -44.35 16.56 -12.85
N LEU A 62 -43.56 17.64 -12.69
CA LEU A 62 -43.14 18.21 -11.40
C LEU A 62 -42.62 19.65 -11.67
N PRO A 63 -42.71 20.60 -10.71
CA PRO A 63 -42.51 22.02 -10.99
C PRO A 63 -41.04 22.46 -10.88
N ALA A 64 -40.71 23.57 -11.55
CA ALA A 64 -39.42 24.25 -11.38
C ALA A 64 -39.39 25.06 -10.08
N THR A 65 -38.45 24.74 -9.19
CA THR A 65 -38.12 25.57 -8.00
C THR A 65 -36.93 26.46 -8.32
N ALA A 66 -37.04 27.76 -8.06
CA ALA A 66 -36.02 28.75 -8.41
C ALA A 66 -34.73 28.59 -7.59
N ALA A 67 -33.58 28.83 -8.24
CA ALA A 67 -32.30 28.94 -7.56
C ALA A 67 -32.19 30.29 -6.85
N MET A 68 -31.90 30.29 -5.54
CA MET A 68 -31.42 31.47 -4.83
C MET A 68 -29.89 31.45 -4.81
N ALA A 69 -29.26 32.58 -5.11
CA ALA A 69 -27.81 32.70 -5.12
C ALA A 69 -27.26 32.78 -3.68
N ALA A 70 -26.29 31.92 -3.36
CA ALA A 70 -25.42 32.07 -2.19
C ALA A 70 -24.14 32.84 -2.60
N PRO A 71 -23.57 33.71 -1.73
CA PRO A 71 -22.37 34.45 -2.04
C PRO A 71 -21.12 33.54 -2.09
N PRO A 72 -20.06 33.93 -2.82
CA PRO A 72 -18.82 33.15 -2.89
C PRO A 72 -18.09 33.15 -1.54
N LEU A 73 -17.76 31.96 -1.03
CA LEU A 73 -16.92 31.75 0.14
C LEU A 73 -15.43 31.92 -0.20
N GLY A 74 -15.03 33.17 -0.45
CA GLY A 74 -13.66 33.60 -0.18
C GLY A 74 -13.39 33.71 1.32
N ASP A 75 -12.12 33.84 1.69
CA ASP A 75 -11.65 34.26 3.03
C ASP A 75 -12.13 33.41 4.22
N ARG A 76 -11.94 32.09 4.10
CA ARG A 76 -11.85 31.18 5.27
C ARG A 76 -10.71 30.17 5.13
N PHE A 77 -9.48 30.59 5.41
CA PHE A 77 -8.41 29.77 6.04
C PHE A 77 -7.17 30.60 6.45
N GLU A 78 -7.36 31.75 7.13
CA GLU A 78 -6.28 32.30 7.96
C GLU A 78 -6.31 31.64 9.34
N ILE A 79 -5.30 30.83 9.67
CA ILE A 79 -5.08 30.35 11.03
C ILE A 79 -4.36 31.46 11.80
N ALA A 80 -5.15 32.43 12.27
CA ALA A 80 -4.67 33.55 13.07
C ALA A 80 -4.27 33.06 14.48
N LEU A 81 -3.02 32.57 14.61
CA LEU A 81 -2.41 32.30 15.91
C LEU A 81 -2.46 33.56 16.76
N THR A 82 -3.04 33.46 17.96
CA THR A 82 -3.17 34.61 18.84
C THR A 82 -1.78 35.07 19.34
N PRO A 83 -1.61 36.36 19.68
CA PRO A 83 -0.39 36.85 20.31
C PRO A 83 -0.03 36.08 21.60
N GLU A 84 -1.03 35.55 22.30
CA GLU A 84 -0.84 34.72 23.50
C GLU A 84 -0.26 33.34 23.17
N GLU A 85 -0.73 32.67 22.10
CA GLU A 85 -0.17 31.40 21.65
C GLU A 85 1.27 31.56 21.14
N ILE A 86 1.55 32.64 20.41
CA ILE A 86 2.91 33.00 19.96
C ILE A 86 3.81 33.27 21.18
N ALA A 87 3.33 34.01 22.18
CA ALA A 87 4.07 34.25 23.43
C ALA A 87 4.29 32.96 24.23
N LYS A 88 3.31 32.05 24.25
CA LYS A 88 3.38 30.74 24.93
C LYS A 88 4.40 29.81 24.27
N ALA A 89 4.39 29.72 22.94
CA ALA A 89 5.40 29.00 22.17
C ALA A 89 6.81 29.56 22.38
N LYS A 90 6.97 30.89 22.37
CA LYS A 90 8.25 31.55 22.65
C LYS A 90 8.74 31.29 24.07
N LYS A 91 7.86 31.34 25.07
CA LYS A 91 8.17 31.05 26.49
C LYS A 91 8.63 29.60 26.70
N ILE A 92 8.09 28.65 25.94
CA ILE A 92 8.55 27.25 25.93
C ILE A 92 9.96 27.15 25.31
N ALA A 93 10.20 27.79 24.16
CA ALA A 93 11.53 27.81 23.54
C ALA A 93 12.60 28.44 24.46
N ASP A 94 12.27 29.55 25.13
CA ASP A 94 13.15 30.21 26.11
C ASP A 94 13.42 29.32 27.35
N GLN A 95 12.46 28.49 27.78
CA GLN A 95 12.69 27.51 28.86
C GLN A 95 13.67 26.40 28.45
N TYR A 96 13.61 25.91 27.21
CA TYR A 96 14.58 24.92 26.71
C TYR A 96 15.97 25.53 26.49
N LEU A 97 16.06 26.79 26.02
CA LEU A 97 17.33 27.48 25.81
C LEU A 97 18.04 27.91 27.11
N LYS A 98 17.28 28.22 28.18
CA LYS A 98 17.88 28.68 29.46
C LYS A 98 18.33 27.57 30.40
N LYS A 99 18.09 26.29 30.12
CA LYS A 99 18.46 25.20 31.04
C LYS A 99 19.93 24.72 30.89
N LYS A 100 20.87 25.66 31.01
CA LYS A 100 22.31 25.39 31.16
C LYS A 100 23.00 26.43 32.07
N PRO A 101 23.21 26.15 33.36
CA PRO A 101 24.14 26.89 34.20
C PRO A 101 25.57 26.36 34.03
N ALA A 102 26.55 27.26 34.01
CA ALA A 102 27.84 27.01 34.63
C ALA A 102 27.75 27.43 36.12
N GLY A 103 28.76 27.09 36.93
CA GLY A 103 28.72 27.28 38.38
C GLY A 103 29.10 28.67 38.92
N ASP A 104 28.94 28.76 40.23
CA ASP A 104 29.58 29.65 41.23
C ASP A 104 29.44 31.18 41.16
N SER A 105 28.83 31.73 42.23
CA SER A 105 29.18 33.01 42.87
C SER A 105 28.62 33.07 44.31
N ASP A 106 29.33 32.39 45.21
CA ASP A 106 29.68 32.70 46.63
C ASP A 106 28.91 33.76 47.50
N VAL A 107 29.10 33.63 48.83
CA VAL A 107 28.82 34.57 49.95
C VAL A 107 27.36 34.76 50.43
N SER A 108 27.00 34.18 51.59
CA SER A 108 26.86 34.92 52.87
C SER A 108 26.41 34.01 54.05
N THR A 109 26.52 34.51 55.29
CA THR A 109 26.30 33.81 56.57
C THR A 109 24.86 33.84 57.10
N GLY A 110 24.46 32.81 57.88
CA GLY A 110 23.22 32.81 58.67
C GLY A 110 23.04 31.56 59.54
N THR A 111 22.84 31.74 60.86
CA THR A 111 22.64 30.67 61.86
C THR A 111 21.15 30.41 62.15
N GLY A 112 20.77 29.15 62.45
CA GLY A 112 19.46 28.81 63.03
C GLY A 112 19.28 27.32 63.29
N ASP A 113 18.77 26.96 64.48
CA ASP A 113 18.63 25.58 64.98
C ASP A 113 17.28 24.90 64.66
N GLY A 114 17.26 23.56 64.73
CA GLY A 114 16.07 22.69 64.80
C GLY A 114 15.94 21.72 63.61
N GLY A 115 15.54 20.45 63.76
CA GLY A 115 15.18 19.68 64.98
C GLY A 115 14.04 18.68 64.70
N GLY A 116 14.22 17.39 65.01
CA GLY A 116 13.38 16.26 64.56
C GLY A 116 14.12 15.40 63.51
N ASP A 117 14.29 14.07 63.60
CA ASP A 117 13.48 12.97 64.20
C ASP A 117 12.10 12.83 63.48
N GLU A 118 11.63 11.68 62.96
CA GLU A 118 12.11 10.28 62.81
C GLU A 118 11.71 9.79 61.38
N ASP A 119 12.18 8.70 60.75
CA ASP A 119 13.19 7.66 61.06
C ASP A 119 14.21 7.59 59.87
N GLY A 120 14.37 6.61 58.95
CA GLY A 120 13.87 5.23 58.82
C GLY A 120 14.02 4.66 57.39
N GLY A 121 14.82 3.61 57.19
CA GLY A 121 14.88 2.85 55.92
C GLY A 121 16.24 2.29 55.49
N SER A 122 16.68 1.18 56.09
CA SER A 122 17.91 0.46 55.70
C SER A 122 17.79 -0.30 54.37
N GLY A 123 18.84 -0.27 53.54
CA GLY A 123 18.92 -1.04 52.29
C GLY A 123 20.33 -1.03 51.69
N ASP A 124 21.14 -2.01 52.06
CA ASP A 124 22.55 -2.12 51.64
C ASP A 124 22.69 -2.52 50.15
N GLY A 125 23.80 -2.10 49.52
CA GLY A 125 24.03 -2.31 48.09
C GLY A 125 25.40 -1.86 47.61
N ASP A 126 26.46 -2.53 48.08
CA ASP A 126 27.86 -2.25 47.69
C ASP A 126 28.11 -2.37 46.17
N GLY A 127 28.97 -1.49 45.64
CA GLY A 127 29.26 -1.44 44.21
C GLY A 127 30.38 -0.47 43.81
N GLY A 128 31.52 -0.52 44.52
CA GLY A 128 32.70 0.29 44.19
C GLY A 128 33.34 -0.05 42.84
N GLY A 129 34.08 0.89 42.25
CA GLY A 129 34.67 0.74 40.92
C GLY A 129 35.40 1.99 40.43
N ASP A 130 36.53 2.30 41.05
CA ASP A 130 37.40 3.44 40.70
C ASP A 130 38.03 3.28 39.31
N GLY A 131 38.39 4.40 38.66
CA GLY A 131 38.82 4.38 37.26
C GLY A 131 39.34 5.71 36.73
N ASP A 132 40.36 6.28 37.39
CA ASP A 132 41.08 7.46 36.91
C ASP A 132 41.73 7.24 35.53
N GLY A 133 41.81 8.30 34.72
CA GLY A 133 42.21 8.19 33.31
C GLY A 133 42.63 9.51 32.66
N ASP A 134 43.47 10.28 33.33
CA ASP A 134 44.08 11.50 32.76
C ASP A 134 44.91 11.20 31.51
N SER A 135 44.77 12.03 30.47
CA SER A 135 45.76 12.12 29.39
C SER A 135 45.67 13.45 28.65
N SER A 136 46.82 14.09 28.47
CA SER A 136 46.95 15.49 28.09
C SER A 136 47.58 15.71 26.71
N GLY A 137 47.32 16.88 26.12
CA GLY A 137 48.00 17.39 24.91
C GLY A 137 47.10 17.47 23.67
N GLY A 138 47.20 18.51 22.84
CA GLY A 138 48.07 19.70 22.93
C GLY A 138 47.70 20.77 21.89
N ASP A 139 48.42 21.89 21.92
CA ASP A 139 48.11 23.11 21.16
C ASP A 139 48.37 23.02 19.64
N SER A 140 47.62 23.81 18.84
CA SER A 140 48.24 24.69 17.82
C SER A 140 47.27 25.73 17.19
N SER A 141 47.46 27.00 17.58
CA SER A 141 47.53 28.23 16.75
C SER A 141 46.69 28.46 15.47
N SER A 142 46.28 29.74 15.29
CA SER A 142 46.12 30.48 14.01
C SER A 142 44.89 30.15 13.12
N THR A 143 44.33 31.03 12.25
CA THR A 143 44.51 32.48 11.94
C THR A 143 43.27 33.06 11.21
N GLY A 144 43.14 34.39 11.13
CA GLY A 144 42.16 35.12 10.27
C GLY A 144 40.90 35.57 11.03
N SER A 145 40.36 36.80 10.94
CA SER A 145 40.28 37.81 9.86
C SER A 145 39.40 37.37 8.69
N GLY A 146 38.29 38.06 8.34
CA GLY A 146 37.64 39.23 8.96
C GLY A 146 36.38 39.65 8.17
N ASP A 147 35.87 40.86 8.42
CA ASP A 147 35.27 41.84 7.45
C ASP A 147 34.19 41.39 6.42
N SER A 148 33.09 42.10 6.10
CA SER A 148 32.63 43.48 6.38
C SER A 148 31.08 43.61 6.30
N GLY A 149 30.52 44.82 6.15
CA GLY A 149 29.07 45.07 5.89
C GLY A 149 28.56 44.51 4.53
N GLY A 150 27.27 44.51 4.16
CA GLY A 150 26.14 45.40 4.49
C GLY A 150 26.03 46.58 3.48
N PRO A 151 24.85 47.10 3.07
CA PRO A 151 23.45 46.78 3.39
C PRO A 151 22.56 46.52 2.12
N ALA A 152 21.23 46.67 2.23
CA ALA A 152 20.26 46.59 1.10
C ALA A 152 20.14 47.89 0.27
N PRO A 153 19.41 47.85 -0.88
CA PRO A 153 18.14 48.61 -0.94
C PRO A 153 17.01 47.91 -1.73
N ALA A 154 15.84 48.57 -1.82
CA ALA A 154 14.61 48.05 -2.43
C ALA A 154 14.30 48.62 -3.84
N GLY A 155 13.34 48.01 -4.55
CA GLY A 155 12.79 48.50 -5.82
C GLY A 155 11.56 47.71 -6.28
N VAL A 156 10.50 48.40 -6.74
CA VAL A 156 9.17 47.84 -7.09
C VAL A 156 8.70 48.44 -8.44
N PRO A 157 7.45 48.21 -8.90
CA PRO A 157 7.00 47.16 -9.82
C PRO A 157 6.98 47.54 -11.33
N LYS A 158 6.64 46.59 -12.21
CA LYS A 158 6.01 46.88 -13.52
C LYS A 158 4.97 45.83 -13.95
N THR A 159 3.72 46.27 -14.13
CA THR A 159 2.72 45.77 -15.10
C THR A 159 2.94 46.51 -16.46
N PRO A 160 2.46 46.05 -17.63
CA PRO A 160 1.06 45.74 -18.02
C PRO A 160 0.93 44.31 -18.63
N THR A 161 -0.12 43.83 -19.33
CA THR A 161 -1.22 44.47 -20.09
C THR A 161 -2.45 43.55 -20.18
N SER A 162 -3.65 44.12 -20.30
CA SER A 162 -4.91 43.39 -20.54
C SER A 162 -5.15 43.06 -22.02
N GLY A 163 -5.96 42.02 -22.29
CA GLY A 163 -6.54 41.73 -23.61
C GLY A 163 -7.71 40.75 -23.52
N GLU A 164 -8.89 41.15 -23.98
CA GLU A 164 -10.14 40.39 -23.87
C GLU A 164 -10.42 39.54 -25.11
N SER A 165 -11.08 38.37 -24.96
CA SER A 165 -12.38 38.06 -25.62
C SER A 165 -12.75 36.56 -25.66
N SER A 166 -13.53 36.12 -24.68
CA SER A 166 -14.75 35.28 -24.86
C SER A 166 -14.56 33.86 -25.50
N PRO A 167 -15.60 33.00 -25.66
CA PRO A 167 -15.58 31.75 -24.89
C PRO A 167 -15.77 30.44 -25.71
N SER A 168 -14.94 29.43 -25.42
CA SER A 168 -15.09 28.06 -25.98
C SER A 168 -15.59 27.06 -24.93
N LEU A 169 -16.33 26.06 -25.41
CA LEU A 169 -16.98 25.01 -24.60
C LEU A 169 -15.95 24.07 -23.94
N PRO A 170 -16.13 23.67 -22.67
CA PRO A 170 -15.28 22.67 -22.03
C PRO A 170 -15.70 21.25 -22.47
N GLY A 171 -15.19 20.83 -23.63
CA GLY A 171 -15.42 19.50 -24.18
C GLY A 171 -14.21 19.04 -24.98
N ASP A 172 -13.07 18.84 -24.31
CA ASP A 172 -11.86 18.34 -24.97
C ASP A 172 -11.08 17.33 -24.11
N SER A 173 -10.78 16.22 -24.79
CA SER A 173 -9.71 15.22 -24.60
C SER A 173 -8.98 15.12 -23.26
N ILE A 174 -9.20 14.00 -22.56
CA ILE A 174 -8.16 13.40 -21.69
C ILE A 174 -7.14 12.74 -22.61
N ASP A 175 -6.15 13.50 -23.03
CA ASP A 175 -4.98 13.02 -23.76
C ASP A 175 -3.69 13.59 -23.11
N SER A 176 -2.55 12.96 -23.36
CA SER A 176 -1.29 13.13 -22.62
C SER A 176 -1.29 12.59 -21.17
N GLN A 177 -1.04 11.28 -21.03
CA GLN A 177 -0.14 10.87 -19.94
C GLN A 177 1.21 11.58 -20.15
N PRO A 178 1.77 12.29 -19.16
CA PRO A 178 3.07 12.92 -19.34
C PRO A 178 4.15 11.86 -19.49
N ALA A 179 4.76 11.80 -20.68
CA ALA A 179 5.95 10.99 -20.96
C ALA A 179 7.19 11.61 -20.27
N GLY A 180 7.20 11.58 -18.94
CA GLY A 180 8.27 12.11 -18.10
C GLY A 180 9.49 11.19 -18.11
N ASP A 181 10.32 11.28 -19.15
CA ASP A 181 11.73 10.93 -18.99
C ASP A 181 12.35 11.97 -18.05
N SER A 182 12.53 11.56 -16.79
CA SER A 182 12.86 12.44 -15.69
C SER A 182 13.56 11.62 -14.62
N GLN A 183 14.85 11.88 -14.42
CA GLN A 183 15.54 11.39 -13.24
C GLN A 183 14.74 11.78 -12.00
N PRO A 184 14.49 10.86 -11.05
CA PRO A 184 13.63 11.15 -9.91
C PRO A 184 14.24 12.28 -9.09
N ALA A 185 13.62 13.46 -9.16
CA ALA A 185 13.99 14.60 -8.35
C ALA A 185 13.96 14.16 -6.89
N LYS A 186 15.12 14.18 -6.22
CA LYS A 186 15.31 13.63 -4.87
C LYS A 186 14.15 14.09 -3.97
N LYS A 187 13.31 13.14 -3.53
CA LYS A 187 12.18 13.44 -2.65
C LYS A 187 12.69 14.30 -1.50
N LYS A 188 12.11 15.49 -1.30
CA LYS A 188 12.39 16.28 -0.10
C LYS A 188 11.80 15.50 1.07
N ILE A 189 12.67 14.79 1.79
CA ILE A 189 12.30 14.02 2.98
C ILE A 189 11.75 15.00 4.01
N ASP A 190 10.60 14.69 4.61
CA ASP A 190 10.01 15.52 5.65
C ASP A 190 10.94 15.56 6.87
N PRO A 191 11.18 16.73 7.50
CA PRO A 191 11.94 16.81 8.76
C PRO A 191 11.45 15.85 9.85
N ALA A 192 10.14 15.57 9.93
CA ALA A 192 9.57 14.61 10.88
C ALA A 192 9.99 13.16 10.56
N ASP A 193 9.95 12.77 9.29
CA ASP A 193 10.40 11.43 8.86
C ASP A 193 11.91 11.27 8.98
N LEU A 194 12.68 12.35 8.83
CA LEU A 194 14.11 12.36 9.13
C LEU A 194 14.36 12.09 10.62
N MET A 195 13.60 12.71 11.53
CA MET A 195 13.71 12.47 12.98
C MET A 195 13.28 11.04 13.35
N PHE A 196 12.17 10.56 12.78
CA PHE A 196 11.71 9.17 12.94
C PHE A 196 12.78 8.17 12.48
N ALA A 197 13.35 8.38 11.29
CA ALA A 197 14.42 7.55 10.76
C ALA A 197 15.68 7.58 11.63
N GLN A 198 16.06 8.73 12.19
CA GLN A 198 17.18 8.84 13.13
C GLN A 198 16.92 8.09 14.45
N ALA A 199 15.69 8.13 14.98
CA ALA A 199 15.31 7.41 16.19
C ALA A 199 15.40 5.88 15.99
N HIS A 200 14.76 5.34 14.95
CA HIS A 200 14.83 3.91 14.64
C HIS A 200 16.24 3.48 14.21
N MET A 201 17.02 4.34 13.55
CA MET A 201 18.44 4.08 13.25
C MET A 201 19.26 3.88 14.54
N LYS A 202 18.99 4.66 15.61
CA LYS A 202 19.65 4.49 16.91
C LYS A 202 19.25 3.16 17.58
N LEU A 203 18.00 2.72 17.41
CA LEU A 203 17.53 1.42 17.89
C LEU A 203 18.14 0.25 17.10
N ALA A 204 18.17 0.33 15.77
CA ALA A 204 18.83 -0.64 14.89
C ALA A 204 20.32 -0.79 15.20
N LYS A 205 21.04 0.34 15.38
CA LYS A 205 22.44 0.38 15.83
C LYS A 205 22.64 -0.37 17.17
N ARG A 206 21.75 -0.15 18.14
CA ARG A 206 21.79 -0.84 19.46
C ARG A 206 21.50 -2.34 19.34
N ALA A 207 20.49 -2.73 18.56
CA ALA A 207 20.14 -4.14 18.33
C ALA A 207 21.29 -4.90 17.62
N PHE A 208 21.88 -4.30 16.59
CA PHE A 208 23.02 -4.84 15.85
C PHE A 208 24.29 -4.98 16.72
N ALA A 209 24.58 -4.00 17.58
CA ALA A 209 25.66 -4.07 18.56
C ALA A 209 25.45 -5.23 19.56
N ASN A 210 24.21 -5.39 20.02
CA ASN A 210 23.77 -6.51 20.86
C ASN A 210 23.67 -7.86 20.10
N LYS A 211 24.11 -7.92 18.83
CA LYS A 211 24.05 -9.08 17.92
C LYS A 211 22.62 -9.60 17.61
N ASN A 212 21.57 -8.87 17.99
CA ASN A 212 20.19 -9.21 17.66
C ASN A 212 19.88 -8.68 16.25
N MET A 213 20.15 -9.52 15.25
CA MET A 213 19.98 -9.15 13.84
C MET A 213 18.51 -9.01 13.46
N ASP A 214 17.62 -9.85 13.98
CA ASP A 214 16.19 -9.81 13.64
C ASP A 214 15.55 -8.50 14.10
N LYS A 215 15.78 -8.09 15.35
CA LYS A 215 15.33 -6.77 15.79
C LYS A 215 16.01 -5.63 15.01
N ALA A 216 17.28 -5.77 14.63
CA ALA A 216 17.92 -4.76 13.79
C ALA A 216 17.28 -4.67 12.39
N LYS A 217 16.82 -5.81 11.82
CA LYS A 217 16.10 -5.88 10.55
C LYS A 217 14.71 -5.25 10.65
N ASP A 218 13.99 -5.45 11.75
CA ASP A 218 12.67 -4.85 12.01
C ASP A 218 12.75 -3.33 12.18
N GLU A 219 13.70 -2.84 12.97
CA GLU A 219 13.92 -1.40 13.18
C GLU A 219 14.38 -0.71 11.87
N LEU A 220 15.12 -1.41 11.00
CA LEU A 220 15.44 -0.91 9.65
C LEU A 220 14.24 -0.94 8.69
N LYS A 221 13.31 -1.89 8.85
CA LYS A 221 12.09 -1.95 8.03
C LYS A 221 11.22 -0.71 8.27
N GLN A 222 10.98 -0.35 9.54
CA GLN A 222 10.28 0.89 9.93
C GLN A 222 10.86 2.13 9.22
N ILE A 223 12.19 2.21 9.07
CA ILE A 223 12.85 3.29 8.35
C ILE A 223 12.56 3.22 6.85
N PHE A 224 12.66 2.05 6.22
CA PHE A 224 12.41 1.89 4.78
C PHE A 224 10.96 2.14 4.37
N ASP A 225 10.01 1.85 5.27
CA ASP A 225 8.58 2.07 5.05
C ASP A 225 8.25 3.57 4.90
N ARG A 226 9.09 4.48 5.44
CA ARG A 226 8.97 5.94 5.26
C ARG A 226 10.03 6.56 4.34
N VAL A 227 11.31 6.25 4.60
CA VAL A 227 12.49 6.82 3.94
C VAL A 227 13.28 5.71 3.25
N SER A 228 12.70 5.17 2.18
CA SER A 228 13.22 4.04 1.41
C SER A 228 14.70 4.16 1.00
N ASP A 229 15.20 5.37 0.77
CA ASP A 229 16.46 5.60 0.07
C ASP A 229 17.60 6.05 1.02
N LEU A 230 17.36 6.02 2.34
CA LEU A 230 18.33 6.48 3.34
C LEU A 230 19.62 5.65 3.30
N ALA A 231 20.71 6.28 2.86
CA ALA A 231 21.99 5.62 2.61
C ALA A 231 22.53 4.84 3.81
N GLU A 232 22.41 5.36 5.04
CA GLU A 232 22.89 4.67 6.25
C GLU A 232 22.05 3.43 6.58
N ALA A 233 20.73 3.47 6.39
CA ALA A 233 19.85 2.32 6.62
C ALA A 233 20.08 1.22 5.57
N ARG A 234 20.24 1.63 4.30
CA ARG A 234 20.61 0.71 3.20
C ARG A 234 21.97 0.06 3.46
N PHE A 235 22.98 0.86 3.85
CA PHE A 235 24.29 0.34 4.26
C PHE A 235 24.20 -0.65 5.42
N MET A 236 23.45 -0.34 6.48
CA MET A 236 23.32 -1.25 7.63
C MET A 236 22.61 -2.56 7.27
N ARG A 237 21.56 -2.52 6.45
CA ARG A 237 20.89 -3.75 5.96
C ARG A 237 21.83 -4.59 5.10
N ALA A 238 22.66 -3.98 4.25
CA ALA A 238 23.68 -4.71 3.49
C ALA A 238 24.73 -5.39 4.40
N VAL A 239 25.15 -4.73 5.48
CA VAL A 239 26.07 -5.30 6.48
C VAL A 239 25.43 -6.46 7.25
N ILE A 240 24.12 -6.41 7.53
CA ILE A 240 23.39 -7.53 8.16
C ILE A 240 23.26 -8.71 7.18
N ALA A 241 22.78 -8.47 5.96
CA ALA A 241 22.63 -9.51 4.94
C ALA A 241 23.96 -10.24 4.67
N ALA A 242 25.08 -9.51 4.55
CA ALA A 242 26.41 -10.11 4.39
C ALA A 242 26.88 -10.93 5.62
N LYS A 243 26.45 -10.60 6.84
CA LYS A 243 26.69 -11.43 8.04
C LYS A 243 25.83 -12.70 8.04
N GLU A 244 24.61 -12.60 7.54
CA GLU A 244 23.67 -13.73 7.37
C GLU A 244 24.00 -14.57 6.12
N LYS A 245 24.99 -14.14 5.32
CA LYS A 245 25.47 -14.72 4.06
C LYS A 245 24.50 -14.61 2.88
N ASP A 246 23.48 -13.77 2.99
CA ASP A 246 22.72 -13.34 1.82
C ASP A 246 23.50 -12.24 1.09
N PHE A 247 24.39 -12.68 0.21
CA PHE A 247 25.20 -11.79 -0.61
C PHE A 247 24.37 -11.07 -1.70
N LEU A 248 23.22 -11.62 -2.11
CA LEU A 248 22.35 -10.99 -3.11
C LEU A 248 21.60 -9.80 -2.49
N GLU A 249 21.02 -9.96 -1.29
CA GLU A 249 20.43 -8.85 -0.55
C GLU A 249 21.51 -7.82 -0.15
N ALA A 250 22.72 -8.27 0.23
CA ALA A 250 23.83 -7.36 0.49
C ALA A 250 24.19 -6.49 -0.73
N TRP A 251 24.29 -7.10 -1.92
CA TRP A 251 24.54 -6.39 -3.18
C TRP A 251 23.40 -5.43 -3.56
N ARG A 252 22.14 -5.86 -3.44
CA ARG A 252 20.94 -5.03 -3.63
C ARG A 252 20.97 -3.78 -2.74
N HIS A 253 21.28 -3.93 -1.47
CA HIS A 253 21.24 -2.81 -0.51
C HIS A 253 22.47 -1.90 -0.58
N ILE A 254 23.67 -2.40 -0.89
CA ILE A 254 24.86 -1.55 -1.03
C ILE A 254 24.84 -0.70 -2.30
N ASP A 255 24.28 -1.21 -3.41
CA ASP A 255 24.17 -0.47 -4.67
C ASP A 255 23.26 0.76 -4.53
N ILE A 256 22.14 0.63 -3.79
CA ILE A 256 21.26 1.75 -3.41
C ILE A 256 22.01 2.73 -2.48
N ALA A 257 22.74 2.24 -1.47
CA ALA A 257 23.52 3.09 -0.57
C ALA A 257 24.60 3.89 -1.31
N GLN A 258 25.25 3.28 -2.31
CA GLN A 258 26.26 3.90 -3.17
C GLN A 258 25.65 4.96 -4.10
N LYS A 259 24.45 4.72 -4.64
CA LYS A 259 23.69 5.73 -5.42
C LYS A 259 23.27 6.93 -4.55
N SER A 260 22.84 6.71 -3.31
CA SER A 260 22.42 7.77 -2.39
C SER A 260 23.59 8.56 -1.78
N ALA A 261 24.76 7.93 -1.56
CA ALA A 261 25.93 8.55 -0.93
C ALA A 261 27.27 8.07 -1.56
N PRO A 262 27.57 8.47 -2.81
CA PRO A 262 28.70 7.94 -3.58
C PRO A 262 30.08 8.22 -2.98
N ASP A 263 30.22 9.26 -2.14
CA ASP A 263 31.50 9.65 -1.54
C ASP A 263 31.78 9.04 -0.17
N ASN A 264 30.84 8.26 0.38
CA ASN A 264 31.00 7.65 1.69
C ASN A 264 32.07 6.54 1.67
N ALA A 265 33.22 6.82 2.29
CA ALA A 265 34.35 5.88 2.38
C ALA A 265 33.94 4.50 2.94
N LYS A 266 33.04 4.45 3.93
CA LYS A 266 32.56 3.19 4.53
C LYS A 266 31.80 2.31 3.54
N VAL A 267 31.08 2.93 2.59
CA VAL A 267 30.39 2.23 1.50
C VAL A 267 31.43 1.61 0.55
N LYS A 268 32.45 2.38 0.15
CA LYS A 268 33.54 1.91 -0.73
C LYS A 268 34.31 0.74 -0.10
N GLU A 269 34.79 0.90 1.13
CA GLU A 269 35.47 -0.18 1.86
C GLU A 269 34.60 -1.44 2.06
N PHE A 270 33.28 -1.30 2.13
CA PHE A 270 32.38 -2.45 2.26
C PHE A 270 32.14 -3.13 0.90
N VAL A 271 32.03 -2.38 -0.19
CA VAL A 271 32.02 -2.94 -1.56
C VAL A 271 33.30 -3.73 -1.83
N ASP A 272 34.47 -3.20 -1.45
CA ASP A 272 35.76 -3.90 -1.61
C ASP A 272 35.87 -5.18 -0.77
N ARG A 273 35.19 -5.24 0.38
CA ARG A 273 35.09 -6.44 1.23
C ARG A 273 34.06 -7.43 0.70
N LEU A 274 32.92 -6.94 0.22
CA LEU A 274 31.84 -7.75 -0.34
C LEU A 274 32.31 -8.44 -1.63
N GLN A 275 32.95 -7.71 -2.55
CA GLN A 275 33.53 -8.23 -3.80
C GLN A 275 34.55 -9.36 -3.57
N LYS A 276 35.28 -9.35 -2.44
CA LYS A 276 36.22 -10.42 -2.03
C LYS A 276 35.53 -11.64 -1.43
N ALA A 277 34.32 -11.49 -0.89
CA ALA A 277 33.53 -12.58 -0.30
C ALA A 277 32.55 -13.22 -1.31
N SER A 278 31.98 -12.40 -2.19
CA SER A 278 31.05 -12.78 -3.25
C SER A 278 31.09 -11.69 -4.34
N PRO A 279 31.65 -11.97 -5.54
CA PRO A 279 31.69 -11.01 -6.64
C PRO A 279 30.29 -10.48 -6.99
N LYS A 280 30.19 -9.20 -7.35
CA LYS A 280 28.94 -8.57 -7.81
C LYS A 280 28.36 -9.38 -8.98
N PRO A 281 27.11 -9.86 -8.90
CA PRO A 281 26.49 -10.59 -10.01
C PRO A 281 26.18 -9.63 -11.17
N ASP A 282 26.31 -10.11 -12.40
CA ASP A 282 26.06 -9.32 -13.63
C ASP A 282 24.63 -8.75 -13.68
N VAL A 283 23.68 -9.50 -13.11
CA VAL A 283 22.34 -9.02 -12.80
C VAL A 283 22.15 -9.13 -11.29
N ILE A 284 22.18 -7.99 -10.60
CA ILE A 284 21.44 -7.86 -9.34
C ILE A 284 19.96 -7.82 -9.76
N PRO A 285 19.13 -8.80 -9.41
CA PRO A 285 17.69 -8.68 -9.64
C PRO A 285 17.21 -7.44 -8.87
N ASP A 286 16.63 -6.48 -9.59
CA ASP A 286 16.22 -5.22 -8.98
C ASP A 286 15.21 -5.49 -7.85
N ALA A 287 15.08 -4.51 -6.97
CA ALA A 287 14.52 -4.62 -5.64
C ALA A 287 13.02 -4.96 -5.65
N ALA A 288 12.68 -6.21 -5.99
CA ALA A 288 11.34 -6.75 -6.04
C ALA A 288 10.58 -6.30 -4.78
N PRO A 289 9.45 -5.57 -4.95
CA PRO A 289 8.67 -5.08 -3.82
C PRO A 289 8.30 -6.30 -2.97
N ALA A 290 8.53 -6.20 -1.66
CA ALA A 290 8.54 -7.35 -0.74
C ALA A 290 7.37 -8.28 -1.05
N ALA A 291 7.69 -9.48 -1.56
CA ALA A 291 6.78 -10.25 -2.40
C ALA A 291 5.40 -10.36 -1.75
N ARG A 292 4.39 -9.78 -2.41
CA ARG A 292 3.03 -9.70 -1.84
C ARG A 292 2.57 -11.10 -1.42
N PRO A 293 1.85 -11.22 -0.29
CA PRO A 293 1.28 -12.52 0.10
C PRO A 293 0.46 -13.07 -1.06
N ALA A 294 0.64 -14.36 -1.35
CA ALA A 294 -0.11 -15.02 -2.42
C ALA A 294 -1.63 -14.88 -2.14
N PRO A 295 -2.46 -14.60 -3.16
CA PRO A 295 -3.90 -14.50 -2.98
C PRO A 295 -4.45 -15.82 -2.41
N THR A 296 -5.41 -15.73 -1.50
CA THR A 296 -6.04 -16.88 -0.81
C THR A 296 -7.52 -17.06 -1.16
N PHE A 297 -8.10 -16.14 -1.94
CA PHE A 297 -9.44 -16.22 -2.51
C PHE A 297 -9.55 -15.40 -3.81
N ALA A 298 -10.61 -15.67 -4.58
CA ALA A 298 -10.78 -15.17 -5.95
C ALA A 298 -10.74 -13.64 -6.08
N ALA A 299 -11.27 -12.88 -5.11
CA ALA A 299 -11.28 -11.42 -5.21
C ALA A 299 -9.88 -10.79 -5.09
N GLN A 300 -8.95 -11.39 -4.34
CA GLN A 300 -7.55 -10.95 -4.35
C GLN A 300 -6.87 -11.23 -5.69
N VAL A 301 -7.23 -12.32 -6.40
CA VAL A 301 -6.73 -12.55 -7.76
C VAL A 301 -7.26 -11.49 -8.71
N ALA A 302 -8.56 -11.18 -8.64
CA ALA A 302 -9.17 -10.14 -9.47
C ALA A 302 -8.55 -8.75 -9.24
N ALA A 303 -8.30 -8.37 -7.98
CA ALA A 303 -7.62 -7.12 -7.63
C ALA A 303 -6.17 -7.06 -8.14
N ASN A 304 -5.39 -8.14 -7.94
CA ASN A 304 -4.02 -8.24 -8.46
C ASN A 304 -3.99 -8.22 -10.01
N GLY A 305 -4.89 -8.95 -10.67
CA GLY A 305 -5.00 -8.99 -12.12
C GLY A 305 -5.41 -7.65 -12.73
N LEU A 306 -6.28 -6.87 -12.05
CA LEU A 306 -6.57 -5.49 -12.45
C LEU A 306 -5.33 -4.60 -12.32
N GLU A 307 -4.58 -4.63 -11.21
CA GLU A 307 -3.35 -3.85 -11.09
C GLU A 307 -2.35 -4.16 -12.23
N LEU A 308 -2.15 -5.44 -12.52
CA LEU A 308 -1.25 -5.88 -13.60
C LEU A 308 -1.77 -5.46 -14.98
N LEU A 309 -3.09 -5.50 -15.22
CA LEU A 309 -3.71 -5.00 -16.44
C LEU A 309 -3.44 -3.50 -16.61
N PHE A 310 -3.60 -2.71 -15.54
CA PHE A 310 -3.31 -1.27 -15.55
C PHE A 310 -1.81 -0.92 -15.63
N ALA A 311 -0.91 -1.86 -15.33
CA ALA A 311 0.50 -1.74 -15.67
C ALA A 311 0.79 -2.04 -17.15
N GLU A 312 -0.03 -2.88 -17.80
CA GLU A 312 0.09 -3.23 -19.22
C GLU A 312 -0.46 -2.12 -20.13
N LYS A 313 0.42 -1.18 -20.48
CA LYS A 313 0.11 0.01 -21.31
C LYS A 313 -0.67 -0.28 -22.61
N VAL A 314 -0.50 -1.45 -23.21
CA VAL A 314 -1.16 -1.84 -24.47
C VAL A 314 -2.65 -2.09 -24.25
N ALA A 315 -3.01 -2.85 -23.22
CA ALA A 315 -4.39 -3.18 -22.90
C ALA A 315 -5.10 -2.06 -22.14
N ALA A 316 -4.43 -1.44 -21.17
CA ALA A 316 -5.04 -0.45 -20.27
C ALA A 316 -4.82 1.02 -20.63
N GLY A 317 -4.01 1.35 -21.65
CA GLY A 317 -3.68 2.74 -21.99
C GLY A 317 -4.87 3.66 -22.35
N LYS A 318 -6.05 3.09 -22.58
CA LYS A 318 -7.33 3.81 -22.78
C LYS A 318 -8.34 3.63 -21.64
N VAL A 319 -8.09 2.72 -20.70
CA VAL A 319 -9.07 2.31 -19.68
C VAL A 319 -9.11 3.38 -18.58
N THR A 320 -10.28 3.96 -18.38
CA THR A 320 -10.56 5.03 -17.41
C THR A 320 -11.39 4.54 -16.23
N ALA A 321 -12.07 3.40 -16.33
CA ALA A 321 -12.74 2.74 -15.20
C ALA A 321 -12.67 1.21 -15.27
N ALA A 322 -12.72 0.57 -14.10
CA ALA A 322 -12.80 -0.87 -13.94
C ALA A 322 -13.71 -1.25 -12.77
N ALA A 323 -14.34 -2.41 -12.84
CA ALA A 323 -15.13 -2.98 -11.76
C ALA A 323 -15.04 -4.51 -11.75
N VAL A 324 -15.20 -5.12 -10.58
CA VAL A 324 -15.43 -6.56 -10.40
C VAL A 324 -16.77 -6.69 -9.69
N THR A 325 -17.82 -6.84 -10.49
CA THR A 325 -19.23 -6.59 -10.12
C THR A 325 -19.97 -7.82 -9.58
N GLY A 326 -19.22 -8.88 -9.25
CA GLY A 326 -19.74 -10.10 -8.64
C GLY A 326 -18.88 -11.31 -8.92
N PHE A 327 -18.92 -12.26 -7.99
CA PHE A 327 -18.27 -13.57 -8.10
C PHE A 327 -19.31 -14.69 -7.98
N ALA A 328 -19.21 -15.70 -8.85
CA ALA A 328 -20.09 -16.86 -8.85
C ALA A 328 -19.29 -18.16 -8.78
N GLY A 329 -19.62 -19.03 -7.81
CA GLY A 329 -19.14 -20.41 -7.80
C GLY A 329 -19.96 -21.25 -8.78
N GLN A 330 -19.32 -21.86 -9.77
CA GLN A 330 -19.97 -22.74 -10.74
C GLN A 330 -19.04 -23.94 -11.04
N ASP A 331 -19.55 -25.16 -10.88
CA ASP A 331 -18.85 -26.41 -11.22
C ASP A 331 -17.44 -26.55 -10.60
N GLY A 332 -17.28 -26.04 -9.36
CA GLY A 332 -16.00 -26.04 -8.63
C GLY A 332 -15.01 -24.94 -9.05
N LYS A 333 -15.35 -24.13 -10.04
CA LYS A 333 -14.60 -22.94 -10.49
C LYS A 333 -15.24 -21.67 -9.91
N VAL A 334 -14.47 -20.59 -9.83
CA VAL A 334 -15.01 -19.25 -9.55
C VAL A 334 -14.98 -18.42 -10.83
N LYS A 335 -16.10 -17.77 -11.15
CA LYS A 335 -16.21 -16.79 -12.24
C LYS A 335 -16.34 -15.39 -11.65
N ALA A 336 -15.63 -14.42 -12.23
CA ALA A 336 -15.77 -13.01 -11.89
C ALA A 336 -16.33 -12.23 -13.08
N ARG A 337 -17.30 -11.33 -12.84
CA ARG A 337 -17.76 -10.37 -13.84
C ARG A 337 -16.91 -9.10 -13.77
N LEU A 338 -16.00 -8.95 -14.72
CA LEU A 338 -15.22 -7.72 -14.90
C LEU A 338 -15.94 -6.77 -15.86
N LEU A 339 -16.01 -5.49 -15.50
CA LEU A 339 -16.44 -4.41 -16.38
C LEU A 339 -15.25 -3.47 -16.56
N LEU A 340 -14.96 -3.06 -17.81
CA LEU A 340 -13.93 -2.09 -18.14
C LEU A 340 -14.55 -0.98 -18.99
N GLU A 341 -14.23 0.27 -18.70
CA GLU A 341 -14.64 1.44 -19.47
C GLU A 341 -13.40 2.24 -19.90
N GLY A 342 -13.42 2.82 -21.10
CA GLY A 342 -12.33 3.62 -21.64
C GLY A 342 -12.76 4.99 -22.16
N SER A 343 -11.79 5.90 -22.30
CA SER A 343 -11.96 7.20 -22.95
C SER A 343 -12.28 7.06 -24.45
N ALA A 344 -11.80 5.97 -25.07
CA ALA A 344 -12.04 5.58 -26.45
C ALA A 344 -12.33 4.08 -26.54
N ALA A 345 -12.71 3.60 -27.72
CA ALA A 345 -12.97 2.18 -27.95
C ALA A 345 -11.75 1.31 -27.58
N LEU A 346 -12.01 0.27 -26.78
CA LEU A 346 -11.03 -0.68 -26.26
C LEU A 346 -10.81 -1.82 -27.27
N ASP A 347 -9.59 -2.35 -27.34
CA ASP A 347 -9.33 -3.55 -28.13
C ASP A 347 -9.81 -4.78 -27.34
N ALA A 348 -10.97 -5.29 -27.72
CA ALA A 348 -11.61 -6.39 -27.02
C ALA A 348 -10.84 -7.71 -27.11
N ALA A 349 -9.99 -7.90 -28.12
CA ALA A 349 -9.19 -9.12 -28.29
C ALA A 349 -7.89 -9.05 -27.46
N GLU A 350 -7.19 -7.91 -27.48
CA GLU A 350 -5.97 -7.72 -26.69
C GLU A 350 -6.28 -7.67 -25.18
N VAL A 351 -7.35 -6.95 -24.78
CA VAL A 351 -7.81 -6.95 -23.37
C VAL A 351 -8.23 -8.34 -22.91
N LYS A 352 -8.87 -9.16 -23.76
CA LYS A 352 -9.20 -10.56 -23.44
C LYS A 352 -7.93 -11.37 -23.14
N LYS A 353 -6.96 -11.31 -24.05
CA LYS A 353 -5.66 -12.00 -23.95
C LYS A 353 -4.89 -11.60 -22.69
N SER A 354 -4.89 -10.31 -22.35
CA SER A 354 -4.31 -9.81 -21.09
C SER A 354 -5.03 -10.38 -19.87
N LEU A 355 -6.37 -10.34 -19.83
CA LEU A 355 -7.14 -10.91 -18.71
C LEU A 355 -6.89 -12.41 -18.53
N GLU A 356 -6.83 -13.19 -19.62
CA GLU A 356 -6.53 -14.63 -19.57
C GLU A 356 -5.12 -14.92 -19.03
N SER A 357 -4.13 -14.13 -19.47
CA SER A 357 -2.74 -14.21 -19.01
C SER A 357 -2.59 -13.86 -17.53
N LEU A 358 -3.28 -12.80 -17.07
CA LEU A 358 -3.09 -12.21 -15.74
C LEU A 358 -3.95 -12.86 -14.64
N LEU A 359 -5.12 -13.42 -14.99
CA LEU A 359 -6.01 -14.11 -14.04
C LEU A 359 -5.84 -15.64 -14.08
N GLY A 360 -5.08 -16.16 -15.05
CA GLY A 360 -4.69 -17.58 -15.12
C GLY A 360 -5.82 -18.54 -15.51
N GLY A 361 -6.88 -18.03 -16.16
CA GLY A 361 -8.03 -18.82 -16.59
C GLY A 361 -8.76 -18.17 -17.78
N PRO A 362 -9.60 -18.93 -18.50
CA PRO A 362 -10.25 -18.48 -19.73
C PRO A 362 -11.21 -17.31 -19.49
N ALA A 363 -11.27 -16.39 -20.46
CA ALA A 363 -12.25 -15.33 -20.50
C ALA A 363 -13.38 -15.67 -21.48
N GLY A 364 -14.62 -15.38 -21.10
CA GLY A 364 -15.77 -15.43 -22.00
C GLY A 364 -15.66 -14.38 -23.11
N GLU A 365 -16.53 -14.50 -24.12
CA GLU A 365 -16.61 -13.48 -25.17
C GLU A 365 -17.09 -12.13 -24.62
N PRO A 366 -16.38 -11.01 -24.92
CA PRO A 366 -16.71 -9.71 -24.38
C PRO A 366 -18.06 -9.20 -24.88
N LYS A 367 -18.91 -8.73 -23.96
CA LYS A 367 -20.09 -7.96 -24.32
C LYS A 367 -19.67 -6.50 -24.46
N ALA A 368 -19.58 -6.02 -25.69
CA ALA A 368 -19.29 -4.63 -25.98
C ALA A 368 -20.56 -3.78 -25.85
N ALA A 369 -20.44 -2.64 -25.16
CA ALA A 369 -21.44 -1.57 -25.11
C ALA A 369 -20.78 -0.22 -25.41
N SER A 370 -21.59 0.83 -25.57
CA SER A 370 -21.11 2.21 -25.74
C SER A 370 -20.06 2.35 -26.88
N GLU A 371 -20.36 1.82 -28.07
CA GLU A 371 -19.43 1.84 -29.23
C GLU A 371 -18.08 1.12 -28.98
N GLY A 372 -18.04 0.16 -28.05
CA GLY A 372 -16.81 -0.52 -27.64
C GLY A 372 -15.98 0.24 -26.61
N LYS A 373 -16.48 1.36 -26.08
CA LYS A 373 -15.89 2.07 -24.92
C LYS A 373 -16.13 1.33 -23.61
N THR A 374 -17.11 0.41 -23.56
CA THR A 374 -17.40 -0.44 -22.40
C THR A 374 -17.33 -1.91 -22.80
N LEU A 375 -16.60 -2.72 -22.03
CA LEU A 375 -16.50 -4.18 -22.21
C LEU A 375 -16.87 -4.90 -20.90
N GLU A 376 -17.81 -5.84 -20.95
CA GLU A 376 -18.09 -6.80 -19.87
C GLU A 376 -17.47 -8.16 -20.22
N PHE A 377 -16.64 -8.70 -19.31
CA PHE A 377 -16.06 -10.04 -19.39
C PHE A 377 -16.55 -10.92 -18.23
N GLU A 378 -16.79 -12.20 -18.52
CA GLU A 378 -16.95 -13.25 -17.51
C GLU A 378 -15.66 -14.09 -17.52
N VAL A 379 -14.80 -13.93 -16.50
CA VAL A 379 -13.47 -14.58 -16.47
C VAL A 379 -13.44 -15.67 -15.40
N GLU A 380 -12.92 -16.84 -15.74
CA GLU A 380 -12.68 -17.91 -14.79
C GLU A 380 -11.39 -17.64 -13.99
N ILE A 381 -11.48 -17.69 -12.66
CA ILE A 381 -10.35 -17.56 -11.74
C ILE A 381 -9.94 -18.95 -11.27
N ALA A 382 -8.73 -19.36 -11.67
CA ALA A 382 -8.23 -20.70 -11.43
C ALA A 382 -7.76 -20.94 -9.98
N GLY A 383 -8.09 -22.10 -9.42
CA GLY A 383 -7.44 -22.66 -8.23
C GLY A 383 -7.70 -21.95 -6.89
N GLN A 384 -8.64 -21.01 -6.81
CA GLN A 384 -8.90 -20.20 -5.61
C GLN A 384 -10.36 -20.32 -5.15
N PRO A 385 -10.63 -20.31 -3.82
CA PRO A 385 -11.99 -20.34 -3.30
C PRO A 385 -12.72 -19.01 -3.52
N LEU A 386 -14.06 -19.06 -3.49
CA LEU A 386 -14.93 -17.89 -3.61
C LEU A 386 -14.75 -16.90 -2.44
N GLN A 387 -14.61 -17.43 -1.23
CA GLN A 387 -14.43 -16.70 0.03
C GLN A 387 -13.08 -17.05 0.65
N ASN A 388 -12.55 -16.15 1.48
CA ASN A 388 -11.33 -16.37 2.25
C ASN A 388 -11.47 -17.55 3.23
N PRO A 389 -10.65 -18.62 3.14
CA PRO A 389 -10.75 -19.78 4.02
C PRO A 389 -10.15 -19.55 5.43
N LYS A 390 -9.54 -18.38 5.69
CA LYS A 390 -8.84 -18.05 6.95
C LYS A 390 -9.05 -16.58 7.34
N VAL A 391 -10.30 -16.23 7.63
CA VAL A 391 -10.68 -14.88 8.10
C VAL A 391 -10.28 -14.68 9.56
N THR A 392 -9.65 -13.55 9.86
CA THR A 392 -9.31 -13.12 11.23
C THR A 392 -10.27 -12.00 11.67
N ALA A 393 -11.09 -12.26 12.68
CA ALA A 393 -12.13 -11.31 13.12
C ALA A 393 -11.55 -9.94 13.58
N VAL A 394 -12.31 -8.87 13.35
CA VAL A 394 -11.91 -7.48 13.65
C VAL A 394 -12.68 -6.93 14.84
N SER A 395 -11.99 -6.63 15.94
CA SER A 395 -12.53 -5.84 17.04
C SER A 395 -12.38 -4.35 16.75
N GLY A 396 -13.49 -3.67 16.45
CA GLY A 396 -13.51 -2.23 16.15
C GLY A 396 -13.20 -1.92 14.68
N LEU A 397 -14.17 -2.17 13.80
CA LEU A 397 -14.00 -2.06 12.35
C LEU A 397 -13.53 -0.67 11.88
N GLY A 398 -14.10 0.40 12.44
CA GLY A 398 -13.72 1.78 12.11
C GLY A 398 -12.26 2.13 12.45
N ASP A 399 -11.76 1.74 13.63
CA ASP A 399 -10.37 1.99 14.02
C ASP A 399 -9.39 1.15 13.19
N PHE A 400 -9.74 -0.10 12.89
CA PHE A 400 -8.98 -0.97 12.00
C PHE A 400 -8.87 -0.39 10.58
N LEU A 401 -10.00 -0.02 9.98
CA LEU A 401 -10.05 0.57 8.64
C LEU A 401 -9.28 1.88 8.60
N LYS A 402 -9.43 2.73 9.61
CA LYS A 402 -8.65 3.97 9.75
C LYS A 402 -7.15 3.67 9.77
N GLY A 403 -6.68 2.75 10.62
CA GLY A 403 -5.27 2.40 10.70
C GLY A 403 -4.69 1.86 9.39
N VAL A 404 -5.43 1.01 8.67
CA VAL A 404 -5.01 0.53 7.35
C VAL A 404 -5.04 1.63 6.29
N SER A 405 -6.02 2.53 6.35
CA SER A 405 -6.13 3.69 5.44
C SER A 405 -4.95 4.65 5.59
N GLU A 406 -4.53 4.92 6.83
CA GLU A 406 -3.35 5.72 7.17
C GLU A 406 -2.02 5.04 6.78
N GLU A 407 -1.91 3.71 6.90
CA GLU A 407 -0.71 2.97 6.47
C GLU A 407 -0.53 2.94 4.94
N THR A 408 -1.63 3.03 4.18
CA THR A 408 -1.63 2.78 2.73
C THR A 408 -1.82 4.02 1.83
N ASP A 409 -2.08 5.21 2.38
CA ASP A 409 -2.41 6.43 1.60
C ASP A 409 -3.70 6.26 0.75
N VAL A 410 -4.72 5.65 1.37
CA VAL A 410 -6.08 5.54 0.83
C VAL A 410 -7.03 6.34 1.73
N ALA A 411 -7.78 7.27 1.15
CA ALA A 411 -8.78 8.05 1.89
C ALA A 411 -10.16 7.40 1.76
N ILE A 412 -10.75 6.96 2.89
CA ILE A 412 -12.16 6.58 2.96
C ILE A 412 -12.98 7.87 3.11
N GLN A 413 -13.94 8.09 2.21
CA GLN A 413 -14.71 9.35 2.10
C GLN A 413 -16.09 9.20 2.76
N ASP A 414 -16.80 8.13 2.42
CA ASP A 414 -18.10 7.75 2.96
C ASP A 414 -18.04 6.25 3.32
N SER A 415 -18.78 5.86 4.37
CA SER A 415 -19.05 4.45 4.66
C SER A 415 -20.52 4.24 4.99
N SER A 416 -21.01 3.04 4.70
CA SER A 416 -22.29 2.53 5.16
C SER A 416 -22.10 1.07 5.52
N GLU A 417 -22.47 0.70 6.74
CA GLU A 417 -22.22 -0.63 7.30
C GLU A 417 -23.54 -1.22 7.80
N THR A 418 -23.75 -2.52 7.58
CA THR A 418 -24.87 -3.25 8.16
C THR A 418 -24.61 -3.56 9.63
N ASP A 419 -25.67 -3.90 10.37
CA ASP A 419 -25.51 -4.75 11.56
C ASP A 419 -24.88 -6.10 11.16
N PRO A 420 -24.16 -6.79 12.06
CA PRO A 420 -23.65 -8.13 11.81
C PRO A 420 -24.77 -9.16 11.65
N ASP A 421 -24.61 -10.10 10.72
CA ASP A 421 -25.55 -11.21 10.53
C ASP A 421 -25.36 -12.35 11.58
N ALA A 422 -26.13 -13.43 11.42
CA ALA A 422 -26.11 -14.58 12.33
C ALA A 422 -24.76 -15.33 12.36
N ASP A 423 -23.96 -15.24 11.28
CA ASP A 423 -22.62 -15.80 11.17
C ASP A 423 -21.53 -14.77 11.55
N LYS A 424 -21.94 -13.59 12.03
CA LYS A 424 -21.12 -12.42 12.37
C LYS A 424 -20.42 -11.76 11.19
N HIS A 425 -21.03 -11.84 10.01
CA HIS A 425 -20.57 -11.06 8.87
C HIS A 425 -21.13 -9.64 8.92
N GLN A 426 -20.26 -8.65 8.93
CA GLN A 426 -20.63 -7.25 8.78
C GLN A 426 -20.31 -6.81 7.33
N THR A 427 -21.32 -6.37 6.59
CA THR A 427 -21.12 -5.87 5.22
C THR A 427 -20.99 -4.36 5.24
N GLY A 428 -19.89 -3.83 4.71
CA GLY A 428 -19.68 -2.40 4.54
C GLY A 428 -19.47 -2.02 3.08
N THR A 429 -20.09 -0.91 2.67
CA THR A 429 -19.84 -0.24 1.39
C THR A 429 -19.12 1.07 1.65
N TYR A 430 -17.97 1.27 0.99
CA TYR A 430 -17.01 2.33 1.25
C TYR A 430 -16.69 3.10 -0.03
N THR A 431 -16.94 4.41 -0.05
CA THR A 431 -16.39 5.32 -1.06
C THR A 431 -14.94 5.58 -0.70
N VAL A 432 -13.98 5.24 -1.57
CA VAL A 432 -12.55 5.45 -1.32
C VAL A 432 -11.85 6.18 -2.45
N ALA A 433 -10.76 6.86 -2.12
CA ALA A 433 -9.87 7.54 -3.05
C ALA A 433 -8.41 7.12 -2.80
N ALA A 434 -7.72 6.72 -3.85
CA ALA A 434 -6.32 6.30 -3.85
C ALA A 434 -5.52 7.12 -4.87
N LYS A 435 -4.21 7.26 -4.66
CA LYS A 435 -3.32 7.90 -5.65
C LYS A 435 -3.28 7.11 -6.97
N ASP A 436 -3.17 5.79 -6.89
CA ASP A 436 -3.16 4.88 -8.03
C ASP A 436 -3.72 3.49 -7.64
N ILE A 437 -3.93 2.63 -8.64
CA ILE A 437 -4.51 1.29 -8.45
C ILE A 437 -3.57 0.37 -7.64
N LYS A 438 -2.25 0.60 -7.67
CA LYS A 438 -1.33 -0.16 -6.84
C LYS A 438 -1.56 0.17 -5.36
N THR A 439 -1.67 1.45 -5.02
CA THR A 439 -2.06 1.91 -3.66
C THR A 439 -3.39 1.30 -3.22
N LEU A 440 -4.42 1.30 -4.09
CA LEU A 440 -5.70 0.66 -3.80
C LEU A 440 -5.56 -0.85 -3.54
N ASN A 441 -4.82 -1.58 -4.37
CA ASN A 441 -4.64 -3.01 -4.20
C ASN A 441 -3.83 -3.31 -2.92
N ASP A 442 -2.83 -2.49 -2.56
CA ASP A 442 -2.12 -2.64 -1.29
C ASP A 442 -3.05 -2.50 -0.07
N PHE A 443 -4.02 -1.58 -0.10
CA PHE A 443 -5.11 -1.51 0.88
C PHE A 443 -5.98 -2.78 0.87
N LEU A 444 -6.38 -3.28 -0.31
CA LEU A 444 -7.14 -4.53 -0.42
C LEU A 444 -6.37 -5.74 0.13
N GLN A 445 -5.07 -5.86 -0.13
CA GLN A 445 -4.23 -6.94 0.41
C GLN A 445 -4.04 -6.81 1.94
N LYS A 446 -4.09 -5.59 2.49
CA LYS A 446 -4.03 -5.35 3.94
C LYS A 446 -5.31 -5.74 4.67
N ILE A 447 -6.49 -5.44 4.10
CA ILE A 447 -7.77 -5.85 4.71
C ILE A 447 -8.11 -7.32 4.43
N ALA A 448 -7.61 -7.92 3.34
CA ALA A 448 -7.98 -9.28 2.91
C ALA A 448 -7.93 -10.38 3.99
N PRO A 449 -6.93 -10.48 4.89
CA PRO A 449 -6.91 -11.47 5.98
C PRO A 449 -8.09 -11.36 6.96
N HIS A 450 -8.76 -10.22 6.98
CA HIS A 450 -9.89 -9.86 7.85
C HIS A 450 -11.24 -9.89 7.12
N CYS A 451 -11.22 -10.06 5.80
CA CYS A 451 -12.41 -10.12 4.96
C CYS A 451 -12.78 -11.57 4.64
N VAL A 452 -14.08 -11.88 4.64
CA VAL A 452 -14.67 -13.07 4.01
C VAL A 452 -14.60 -12.95 2.49
N GLY A 453 -14.82 -11.74 1.97
CA GLY A 453 -14.76 -11.39 0.56
C GLY A 453 -14.87 -9.89 0.35
N PHE A 454 -14.57 -9.42 -0.87
CA PHE A 454 -14.82 -8.05 -1.30
C PHE A 454 -15.16 -7.99 -2.79
N GLU A 455 -15.89 -6.95 -3.18
CA GLU A 455 -16.32 -6.63 -4.53
C GLU A 455 -15.90 -5.19 -4.86
N ILE A 456 -15.48 -4.97 -6.11
CA ILE A 456 -14.97 -3.69 -6.59
C ILE A 456 -16.09 -3.09 -7.43
N THR A 457 -17.09 -2.45 -6.80
CA THR A 457 -18.35 -2.07 -7.48
C THR A 457 -18.10 -1.18 -8.70
N ARG A 458 -17.22 -0.18 -8.54
CA ARG A 458 -16.74 0.70 -9.62
C ARG A 458 -15.53 1.49 -9.16
N PHE A 459 -14.45 1.51 -9.93
CA PHE A 459 -13.30 2.42 -9.78
C PHE A 459 -13.01 3.15 -11.07
N TYR A 460 -12.64 4.42 -10.97
CA TYR A 460 -12.38 5.28 -12.12
C TYR A 460 -11.28 6.31 -11.84
N ALA A 461 -10.52 6.62 -12.90
CA ALA A 461 -9.57 7.72 -12.91
C ALA A 461 -10.32 9.05 -12.92
N THR A 462 -9.88 9.98 -12.10
CA THR A 462 -10.37 11.36 -12.06
C THR A 462 -9.23 12.31 -11.67
N THR A 463 -9.46 13.61 -11.70
CA THR A 463 -8.45 14.62 -11.37
C THR A 463 -8.83 15.41 -10.12
N PHE A 464 -7.86 15.63 -9.23
CA PHE A 464 -8.00 16.45 -8.04
C PHE A 464 -6.73 17.27 -7.83
N ALA A 465 -6.86 18.59 -7.69
CA ALA A 465 -5.73 19.52 -7.64
C ALA A 465 -4.68 19.27 -8.76
N SER A 466 -5.17 19.06 -9.99
CA SER A 466 -4.38 18.73 -11.19
C SER A 466 -3.53 17.45 -11.12
N LYS A 467 -3.76 16.58 -10.13
CA LYS A 467 -3.19 15.23 -10.06
C LYS A 467 -4.25 14.21 -10.48
N ALA A 468 -3.83 13.18 -11.20
CA ALA A 468 -4.66 11.98 -11.37
C ALA A 468 -4.80 11.26 -10.02
N ILE A 469 -6.01 10.85 -9.69
CA ILE A 469 -6.35 9.99 -8.56
C ILE A 469 -7.37 8.95 -9.02
N TRP A 470 -7.47 7.83 -8.31
CA TRP A 470 -8.48 6.81 -8.54
C TRP A 470 -9.53 6.89 -7.44
N LYS A 471 -10.79 7.05 -7.81
CA LYS A 471 -11.93 7.00 -6.90
C LYS A 471 -12.80 5.79 -7.19
N GLY A 472 -13.47 5.27 -6.18
CA GLY A 472 -14.40 4.17 -6.39
C GLY A 472 -15.16 3.77 -5.15
N GLU A 473 -16.00 2.76 -5.34
CA GLU A 473 -16.79 2.11 -4.31
C GLU A 473 -16.30 0.67 -4.14
N LEU A 474 -15.98 0.31 -2.88
CA LEU A 474 -15.72 -1.06 -2.45
C LEU A 474 -16.88 -1.56 -1.61
N LYS A 475 -17.29 -2.80 -1.83
CA LYS A 475 -18.17 -3.54 -0.92
C LYS A 475 -17.35 -4.66 -0.28
N VAL A 476 -17.29 -4.71 1.04
CA VAL A 476 -16.43 -5.62 1.80
C VAL A 476 -17.25 -6.34 2.86
N VAL A 477 -17.02 -7.63 3.03
CA VAL A 477 -17.66 -8.45 4.07
C VAL A 477 -16.59 -8.83 5.10
N PHE A 478 -16.68 -8.24 6.29
CA PHE A 478 -15.79 -8.51 7.42
C PHE A 478 -16.37 -9.55 8.37
N LEU A 479 -15.50 -10.28 9.08
CA LEU A 479 -15.90 -11.07 10.25
C LEU A 479 -15.68 -10.24 11.52
N VAL A 480 -16.68 -10.18 12.39
CA VAL A 480 -16.63 -9.45 13.67
C VAL A 480 -16.81 -10.41 14.88
N PRO A 481 -16.35 -10.03 16.10
CA PRO A 481 -16.17 -10.96 17.22
C PRO A 481 -17.44 -11.47 17.94
#